data_AF-A0A1E7XGT8-F1
#
_entry.id   AF-A0A1E7XGT8-F1
#
_cell.length_a   1.000
_cell.length_b   1.000
_cell.length_c   1.000
_cell.angle_alpha   90.00
_cell.angle_beta   90.00
_cell.angle_gamma   90.00
#
_symmetry.space_group_name_H-M   'P 1'
#
loop_
_entity.id
_entity.type
_entity.pdbx_description
1 polymer ?
#
loop_
_entity_poly.entity_id
_entity_poly.type
_entity_poly.pdbx_seq_one_letter_code
_entity_poly.pdbx_strand_id
1 'polypeptide(L)'
;MQNLSDIKATTKVFSNGNSDAIRITKKLKEAMKLTAGDVVELSFNPSTNKIEISKANTDPKVSPGFQKRFDRLYAENAELMERLKDL
;
A
#
# COMPACT_ATOMS: atom_id res chain seq x y z
N MET A 1 7.45 -12.85 -17.33
CA MET A 1 6.36 -11.96 -16.86
C MET A 1 5.29 -12.86 -16.26
N GLN A 2 5.09 -12.85 -14.94
CA GLN A 2 4.04 -13.65 -14.30
C GLN A 2 2.69 -12.99 -14.58
N ASN A 3 1.80 -13.71 -15.25
CA ASN A 3 0.42 -13.32 -15.45
C ASN A 3 -0.25 -13.17 -14.07
N LEU A 4 -0.60 -11.94 -13.67
CA LEU A 4 -1.55 -11.72 -12.57
C LEU A 4 -2.92 -12.17 -13.08
N SER A 5 -3.20 -13.47 -12.94
CA SER A 5 -4.55 -13.99 -13.10
C SER A 5 -5.44 -13.28 -12.08
N ASP A 6 -6.43 -12.51 -12.53
CA ASP A 6 -7.44 -11.88 -11.67
C ASP A 6 -8.01 -12.91 -10.68
N ILE A 7 -7.70 -12.76 -9.39
CA ILE A 7 -8.23 -13.65 -8.36
C ILE A 7 -9.68 -13.26 -8.10
N LYS A 8 -10.61 -13.93 -8.78
CA LYS A 8 -12.04 -13.77 -8.55
C LYS A 8 -12.49 -14.72 -7.43
N ALA A 9 -13.06 -14.15 -6.37
CA ALA A 9 -13.63 -14.91 -5.27
C ALA A 9 -14.93 -14.25 -4.80
N THR A 10 -15.98 -15.05 -4.64
CA THR A 10 -17.25 -14.61 -4.03
C THR A 10 -17.20 -14.89 -2.53
N THR A 11 -17.63 -13.92 -1.74
CA THR A 11 -17.64 -14.02 -0.27
C THR A 11 -18.91 -13.37 0.27
N LYS A 12 -19.23 -13.64 1.54
CA LYS A 12 -20.43 -13.13 2.20
C LYS A 12 -20.07 -11.99 3.14
N VAL A 13 -20.92 -10.97 3.15
CA VAL A 13 -20.98 -9.97 4.22
C VAL A 13 -21.69 -10.59 5.42
N PHE A 14 -21.22 -10.31 6.62
CA PHE A 14 -21.82 -10.76 7.88
C PHE A 14 -21.53 -9.76 8.99
N SER A 15 -22.40 -9.71 10.00
CA SER A 15 -22.21 -8.85 11.15
C SER A 15 -21.16 -9.44 12.11
N ASN A 16 -20.29 -8.59 12.63
CA ASN A 16 -19.25 -8.90 13.60
C ASN A 16 -19.25 -7.83 14.70
N GLY A 17 -19.93 -8.11 15.81
CA GLY A 17 -20.19 -7.11 16.85
C GLY A 17 -21.12 -6.01 16.33
N ASN A 18 -20.66 -4.76 16.39
CA ASN A 18 -21.42 -3.59 15.92
C ASN A 18 -21.10 -3.17 14.48
N SER A 19 -20.32 -3.97 13.75
CA SER A 19 -19.81 -3.64 12.41
C SER A 19 -20.10 -4.76 11.43
N ASP A 20 -20.11 -4.46 10.14
CA ASP A 20 -20.15 -5.46 9.07
C ASP A 20 -18.73 -5.86 8.65
N ALA A 21 -18.58 -7.14 8.29
CA ALA A 21 -17.31 -7.72 7.89
C ALA A 21 -17.46 -8.59 6.63
N ILE A 22 -16.36 -8.72 5.89
CA ILE A 22 -16.24 -9.57 4.71
C ILE A 22 -15.14 -10.60 4.95
N ARG A 23 -15.38 -11.87 4.58
CA ARG A 23 -14.33 -12.89 4.68
C ARG A 23 -13.33 -12.73 3.54
N ILE A 24 -12.05 -12.54 3.88
CA ILE A 24 -10.94 -12.66 2.93
C ILE A 24 -10.61 -14.14 2.77
N THR A 25 -10.70 -14.64 1.53
CA THR A 25 -10.41 -16.06 1.24
C THR A 25 -8.93 -16.36 1.38
N LYS A 26 -8.57 -17.64 1.61
CA LYS A 26 -7.16 -18.08 1.71
C LYS A 26 -6.33 -17.65 0.49
N LYS A 27 -6.89 -17.76 -0.72
CA LYS A 27 -6.24 -17.33 -1.97
C LYS A 27 -5.93 -15.83 -1.98
N LEU A 28 -6.89 -14.98 -1.58
CA LEU A 28 -6.68 -13.54 -1.51
C LEU A 28 -5.68 -13.18 -0.41
N LYS A 29 -5.78 -13.82 0.76
CA LYS A 29 -4.84 -13.64 1.87
C LYS A 29 -3.39 -13.92 1.45
N GLU A 30 -3.16 -15.03 0.75
CA GLU A 30 -1.83 -15.41 0.25
C GLU A 30 -1.34 -14.46 -0.83
N ALA A 31 -2.19 -14.08 -1.79
CA ALA A 31 -1.83 -13.16 -2.86
C ALA A 31 -1.48 -11.75 -2.36
N MET A 32 -2.22 -11.25 -1.37
CA MET A 32 -1.98 -9.96 -0.74
C MET A 32 -0.94 -10.01 0.39
N LYS A 33 -0.45 -11.21 0.74
CA LYS A 33 0.47 -11.44 1.88
C LYS A 33 -0.03 -10.78 3.17
N LEU A 34 -1.32 -11.00 3.48
CA LEU A 34 -1.98 -10.46 4.66
C LEU A 34 -1.80 -11.39 5.86
N THR A 35 -1.41 -10.81 6.99
CA THR A 35 -1.41 -11.46 8.31
C THR A 35 -2.55 -10.93 9.19
N ALA A 36 -2.97 -11.74 10.17
CA ALA A 36 -3.96 -11.26 11.13
C ALA A 36 -3.35 -10.12 11.95
N GLY A 37 -4.05 -8.99 12.02
CA GLY A 37 -3.54 -7.75 12.63
C GLY A 37 -2.96 -6.75 11.64
N ASP A 38 -2.79 -7.10 10.36
CA ASP A 38 -2.39 -6.14 9.34
C ASP A 38 -3.46 -5.06 9.16
N VAL A 39 -3.01 -3.81 9.02
CA VAL A 39 -3.87 -2.69 8.65
C VAL A 39 -4.02 -2.66 7.13
N VAL A 40 -5.26 -2.47 6.67
CA VAL A 40 -5.61 -2.33 5.25
C VAL A 40 -6.30 -1.00 5.03
N GLU A 41 -6.07 -0.40 3.87
CA GLU A 41 -6.82 0.75 3.38
C GLU A 41 -7.97 0.27 2.48
N LEU A 42 -9.14 0.89 2.64
CA LEU A 42 -10.32 0.64 1.83
C LEU A 42 -10.68 1.92 1.08
N SER A 43 -10.77 1.86 -0.25
CA SER A 43 -11.27 2.95 -1.08
C SER A 43 -12.48 2.49 -1.88
N PHE A 44 -13.53 3.31 -1.92
CA PHE A 44 -14.70 3.06 -2.75
C PHE A 44 -14.62 3.87 -4.04
N ASN A 45 -14.66 3.19 -5.17
CA ASN A 45 -14.71 3.81 -6.48
C ASN A 45 -16.16 3.80 -6.98
N PRO A 46 -16.86 4.96 -6.99
CA PRO A 46 -18.26 5.04 -7.40
C PRO A 46 -18.46 4.76 -8.90
N SER A 47 -17.46 5.07 -9.74
CA SER A 47 -17.56 4.88 -11.20
C SER A 47 -17.56 3.40 -11.59
N THR A 48 -16.87 2.55 -10.83
CA THR A 48 -16.82 1.10 -11.08
C THR A 48 -17.69 0.30 -10.10
N ASN A 49 -18.25 0.97 -9.09
CA ASN A 49 -18.96 0.39 -7.96
C ASN A 49 -18.16 -0.73 -7.25
N LYS A 50 -16.87 -0.48 -7.06
CA LYS A 50 -15.93 -1.43 -6.44
C LYS A 50 -15.30 -0.85 -5.20
N ILE A 51 -15.05 -1.73 -4.23
CA ILE A 51 -14.18 -1.45 -3.10
C ILE A 51 -12.81 -2.03 -3.45
N GLU A 52 -11.80 -1.17 -3.43
CA GLU A 52 -10.40 -1.56 -3.56
C GLU A 52 -9.80 -1.71 -2.16
N ILE A 53 -9.07 -2.81 -1.96
CA ILE A 53 -8.42 -3.15 -0.69
C ILE A 53 -6.92 -3.17 -0.95
N SER A 54 -6.18 -2.30 -0.26
CA SER A 54 -4.71 -2.27 -0.31
C SER A 54 -4.14 -2.52 1.07
N LYS A 55 -2.95 -3.14 1.13
CA LYS A 55 -2.18 -3.17 2.37
C LYS A 55 -1.80 -1.72 2.71
N ALA A 56 -2.05 -1.30 3.95
CA ALA A 56 -1.62 0.04 4.37
C ALA A 56 -0.09 0.06 4.31
N ASN A 57 0.47 0.84 3.40
CA ASN A 57 1.90 1.13 3.43
C ASN A 57 2.11 2.15 4.54
N THR A 58 2.60 1.69 5.68
CA THR A 58 3.07 2.53 6.79
C THR A 58 4.37 3.25 6.48
N ASP A 59 4.98 3.03 5.31
CA ASP A 59 6.05 3.90 4.85
C ASP A 59 5.48 5.32 4.71
N PRO A 60 6.06 6.32 5.39
CA PRO A 60 5.62 7.68 5.25
C PRO A 60 5.69 8.00 3.76
N LYS A 61 4.53 8.28 3.16
CA LYS A 61 4.45 8.85 1.81
C LYS A 61 5.23 10.16 1.87
N VAL A 62 6.52 10.10 1.56
CA VAL A 62 7.34 11.29 1.41
C VAL A 62 6.60 12.13 0.37
N SER A 63 6.12 13.30 0.79
CA SER A 63 5.30 14.10 -0.12
C SER A 63 6.13 14.36 -1.38
N PRO A 64 5.54 14.32 -2.59
CA PRO A 64 6.28 14.59 -3.82
C PRO A 64 7.01 15.94 -3.79
N GLY A 65 6.48 16.91 -3.03
CA GLY A 65 7.13 18.19 -2.77
C GLY A 65 8.36 18.10 -1.87
N PHE A 66 8.35 17.23 -0.86
CA PHE A 66 9.52 16.97 -0.01
C PHE A 66 10.60 16.21 -0.78
N GLN A 67 10.23 15.19 -1.56
CA GLN A 67 11.18 14.43 -2.38
C GLN A 67 11.96 15.36 -3.32
N LYS A 68 11.26 16.25 -4.04
CA LYS A 68 11.89 17.24 -4.93
C LYS A 68 12.81 18.22 -4.20
N ARG A 69 12.47 18.62 -2.97
CA ARG A 69 13.32 19.50 -2.15
C ARG A 69 14.57 18.77 -1.68
N PHE A 70 14.42 17.51 -1.28
CA PHE A 70 15.53 16.66 -0.88
C PHE A 70 16.49 16.41 -2.04
N ASP A 71 15.98 16.02 -3.21
CA ASP A 71 16.79 15.79 -4.41
C ASP A 71 17.56 17.05 -4.82
N ARG A 72 16.92 18.22 -4.72
CA ARG A 72 17.57 19.51 -4.97
C ARG A 72 18.67 19.83 -3.95
N LEU A 73 18.40 19.65 -2.66
CA LEU A 73 19.40 19.85 -1.59
C LEU A 73 20.59 18.90 -1.76
N TYR A 74 20.33 17.65 -2.13
CA TYR A 74 21.38 16.67 -2.38
C TYR A 74 22.24 17.05 -3.59
N ALA A 75 21.62 17.51 -4.68
CA ALA A 75 22.33 17.97 -5.87
C ALA A 75 23.16 19.24 -5.61
N GLU A 76 22.62 20.20 -4.86
CA GLU A 76 23.33 21.45 -4.49
C GLU A 76 24.54 21.18 -3.57
N ASN A 77 24.50 20.09 -2.80
CA ASN A 77 25.57 19.72 -1.87
C ASN A 77 26.31 18.44 -2.30
N ALA A 78 26.19 18.02 -3.56
CA ALA A 78 26.69 16.72 -4.01
C ALA A 78 28.20 16.55 -3.74
N GLU A 79 28.99 17.59 -4.00
CA GLU A 79 30.43 17.59 -3.75
C GLU A 79 30.78 17.46 -2.25
N LEU A 80 29.96 18.06 -1.38
CA LEU A 80 30.11 18.00 0.07
C LEU A 80 29.70 16.63 0.62
N MET A 81 28.62 16.06 0.07
CA MET A 81 28.13 14.72 0.40
C MET A 81 29.09 13.63 -0.08
N GLU A 82 29.75 13.83 -1.22
CA GLU A 82 30.78 12.93 -1.75
C GLU A 82 32.03 12.92 -0.86
N ARG A 83 32.46 14.10 -0.39
CA ARG A 83 33.56 14.20 0.60
C ARG A 83 33.22 13.60 1.96
N LEU A 84 31.96 13.62 2.38
CA LEU A 84 31.49 13.01 3.63
C LEU A 84 31.29 11.49 3.52
N LYS A 85 31.29 10.93 2.32
CA LYS A 85 31.04 9.50 2.08
C LYS A 85 32.25 8.62 2.41
N ASP A 86 33.43 9.22 2.42
CA ASP A 86 34.73 8.57 2.64
C ASP A 86 35.31 8.83 4.06
N LEU A 87 34.52 9.44 4.95
CA LEU A 87 34.79 9.56 6.39
C LEU A 87 34.09 8.43 7.16
#